data_AF-A0AAY4BQQ9-F1
#
_entry.id   AF-A0AAY4BQQ9-F1
#
_cell.length_a   1.000
_cell.length_b   1.000
_cell.length_c   1.000
_cell.angle_alpha   90.00
_cell.angle_beta   90.00
_cell.angle_gamma   90.00
#
_symmetry.space_group_name_H-M   'P 1'
#
loop_
_entity.id
_entity.type
_entity.pdbx_description
1 polymer ?
#
loop_
_entity_poly.entity_id
_entity_poly.type
_entity_poly.pdbx_seq_one_letter_code
_entity_poly.pdbx_strand_id
1 'polypeptide(L)'
;LYRSSGVDRDRSDRESDVMAAASIANIVKSSLGPVGLDKMLVDDIGDVTITNDGATILKLLEVEHPAAKVLCELADLQDKEVGDGTTSVVIVAAELLKSADELVKQKIHPTSIISGYRLACREAVRYVNENLTIPTDDLGRECLVNAAKTSMSSKIIGFFSNMVVDAALAVKYVDFLVNGYALNCTVGSQAMVKRVTNAKVACLDFSLQKTKMKLGVQVLINDPEKLDQIRQRESDITKERIQKILASGANVILTTGGIDDMCLKYFVDVGAMAVRRVLKRDLKRIAKATGAVVCPSLSNLEGEETFEASMLGQAEEVVQERVCDDELILIKNTKARSSASIILRGANDFMCDEMERSLHDALCVVKRVLESKSVVPGGGAVEAALSIYLENYATSMVRSAPDRWGRDWSTAAALAAPVFMRRRLSSVQRALFFVFLRLCSSY
;
A
#
# COMPACT_ATOMS: atom_id res chain seq x y z
N LEU A 1 -13.18 -46.34 25.67
CA LEU A 1 -12.03 -45.71 26.35
C LEU A 1 -10.97 -45.14 25.39
N TYR A 2 -10.69 -45.73 24.23
CA TYR A 2 -9.79 -45.13 23.22
C TYR A 2 -10.43 -44.06 22.30
N ARG A 3 -11.77 -43.99 22.22
CA ARG A 3 -12.50 -42.96 21.46
C ARG A 3 -12.76 -41.68 22.25
N SER A 4 -12.75 -41.74 23.58
CA SER A 4 -12.95 -40.57 24.46
C SER A 4 -11.69 -39.71 24.56
N SER A 5 -10.51 -40.32 24.58
CA SER A 5 -9.22 -39.63 24.67
C SER A 5 -8.82 -38.85 23.40
N GLY A 6 -9.40 -39.19 22.24
CA GLY A 6 -9.26 -38.40 21.00
C GLY A 6 -10.20 -37.20 20.95
N VAL A 7 -11.44 -37.37 21.42
CA VAL A 7 -12.45 -36.28 21.45
C VAL A 7 -12.09 -35.19 22.46
N ASP A 8 -11.48 -35.56 23.59
CA ASP A 8 -10.98 -34.59 24.57
C ASP A 8 -9.77 -33.81 24.05
N ARG A 9 -8.90 -34.45 23.24
CA ARG A 9 -7.79 -33.79 22.54
C ARG A 9 -8.29 -32.82 21.45
N ASP A 10 -9.21 -33.27 20.60
CA ASP A 10 -9.82 -32.40 19.57
C ASP A 10 -10.57 -31.21 20.18
N ARG A 11 -11.05 -31.34 21.43
CA ARG A 11 -11.66 -30.23 22.17
C ARG A 11 -10.63 -29.28 22.75
N SER A 12 -9.54 -29.77 23.35
CA SER A 12 -8.47 -28.92 23.86
C SER A 12 -7.79 -28.12 22.75
N ASP A 13 -7.60 -28.73 21.58
CA ASP A 13 -6.92 -28.10 20.46
C ASP A 13 -7.75 -26.95 19.88
N ARG A 14 -9.08 -27.13 19.76
CA ARG A 14 -10.00 -26.05 19.36
C ARG A 14 -10.08 -24.92 20.37
N GLU A 15 -10.07 -25.23 21.67
CA GLU A 15 -10.05 -24.20 22.70
C GLU A 15 -8.73 -23.39 22.66
N SER A 16 -7.61 -24.06 22.37
CA SER A 16 -6.32 -23.39 22.11
C SER A 16 -6.38 -22.47 20.88
N ASP A 17 -6.93 -22.95 19.76
CA ASP A 17 -7.10 -22.14 18.53
C ASP A 17 -7.88 -20.84 18.80
N VAL A 18 -9.00 -20.96 19.54
CA VAL A 18 -9.86 -19.82 19.88
C VAL A 18 -9.15 -18.86 20.83
N MET A 19 -8.40 -19.37 21.81
CA MET A 19 -7.61 -18.51 22.71
C MET A 19 -6.51 -17.76 21.98
N ALA A 20 -5.80 -18.42 21.07
CA ALA A 20 -4.77 -17.79 20.24
C ALA A 20 -5.38 -16.68 19.36
N ALA A 21 -6.48 -16.99 18.67
CA ALA A 21 -7.20 -16.02 17.84
C ALA A 21 -7.72 -14.82 18.65
N ALA A 22 -8.31 -15.08 19.82
CA ALA A 22 -8.81 -14.03 20.71
C ALA A 22 -7.69 -13.14 21.25
N SER A 23 -6.51 -13.71 21.52
CA SER A 23 -5.35 -12.96 22.01
C SER A 23 -4.87 -11.96 20.95
N ILE A 24 -4.73 -12.40 19.70
CA ILE A 24 -4.40 -11.52 18.57
C ILE A 24 -5.46 -10.43 18.37
N ALA A 25 -6.74 -10.79 18.41
CA ALA A 25 -7.82 -9.82 18.26
C ALA A 25 -7.83 -8.78 19.40
N ASN A 26 -7.53 -9.19 20.64
CA ASN A 26 -7.45 -8.28 21.78
C ASN A 26 -6.30 -7.28 21.65
N ILE A 27 -5.19 -7.66 21.00
CA ILE A 27 -4.11 -6.72 20.66
C ILE A 27 -4.70 -5.63 19.77
N VAL A 28 -5.22 -5.97 18.59
CA VAL A 28 -5.66 -4.95 17.62
C VAL A 28 -6.95 -4.20 18.03
N LYS A 29 -7.72 -4.72 19.00
CA LYS A 29 -8.98 -4.12 19.45
C LYS A 29 -8.84 -2.72 20.06
N SER A 30 -7.74 -2.43 20.75
CA SER A 30 -7.48 -1.09 21.31
C SER A 30 -7.18 -0.04 20.25
N SER A 31 -6.88 -0.49 19.03
CA SER A 31 -6.47 0.32 17.87
C SER A 31 -7.62 0.54 16.88
N LEU A 32 -8.80 -0.01 17.15
CA LEU A 32 -9.97 0.11 16.26
C LEU A 32 -10.68 1.46 16.42
N GLY A 33 -10.91 2.14 15.28
CA GLY A 33 -11.78 3.31 15.18
C GLY A 33 -11.10 4.63 15.53
N PRO A 34 -11.83 5.76 15.46
CA PRO A 34 -11.27 7.11 15.64
C PRO A 34 -10.73 7.38 17.05
N VAL A 35 -11.16 6.60 18.04
CA VAL A 35 -10.67 6.65 19.43
C VAL A 35 -9.64 5.55 19.73
N GLY A 36 -9.23 4.81 18.69
CA GLY A 36 -8.18 3.81 18.78
C GLY A 36 -6.85 4.46 19.15
N LEU A 37 -6.05 3.75 19.93
CA LEU A 37 -4.73 4.20 20.36
C LEU A 37 -3.64 3.50 19.54
N ASP A 38 -2.63 4.29 19.18
CA ASP A 38 -1.42 3.81 18.54
C ASP A 38 -0.66 2.88 19.50
N LYS A 39 0.01 1.87 18.94
CA LYS A 39 0.86 0.96 19.69
C LYS A 39 2.31 1.22 19.39
N MET A 40 3.11 1.23 20.43
CA MET A 40 4.57 1.23 20.36
C MET A 40 5.05 -0.22 20.38
N LEU A 41 5.71 -0.64 19.31
CA LEU A 41 6.35 -1.94 19.16
C LEU A 41 7.86 -1.71 19.16
N VAL A 42 8.59 -2.49 19.96
CA VAL A 42 10.04 -2.38 20.11
C VAL A 42 10.65 -3.66 19.57
N ASP A 43 11.57 -3.53 18.62
CA ASP A 43 12.33 -4.64 18.07
C ASP A 43 13.49 -5.04 19.01
N ASP A 44 14.10 -6.20 18.80
CA ASP A 44 15.19 -6.73 19.64
C ASP A 44 16.41 -5.80 19.66
N ILE A 45 16.60 -5.02 18.60
CA ILE A 45 17.70 -4.05 18.44
C ILE A 45 17.40 -2.72 19.18
N GLY A 46 16.16 -2.53 19.62
CA GLY A 46 15.70 -1.31 20.28
C GLY A 46 15.08 -0.27 19.33
N ASP A 47 14.91 -0.61 18.05
CA ASP A 47 14.17 0.22 17.11
C ASP A 47 12.68 0.21 17.46
N VAL A 48 12.06 1.39 17.41
CA VAL A 48 10.68 1.59 17.82
C VAL A 48 9.82 1.88 16.60
N THR A 49 8.72 1.13 16.44
CA THR A 49 7.67 1.47 15.49
C THR A 49 6.40 1.84 16.25
N ILE A 50 5.88 3.04 16.01
CA ILE A 50 4.58 3.47 16.54
C ILE A 50 3.59 3.41 15.39
N THR A 51 2.50 2.64 15.54
CA THR A 51 1.50 2.52 14.49
C THR A 51 0.12 2.16 15.01
N ASN A 52 -0.91 2.57 14.27
CA ASN A 52 -2.29 2.14 14.49
C ASN A 52 -2.77 1.09 13.47
N ASP A 53 -2.00 0.84 12.41
CA ASP A 53 -2.41 -0.11 11.38
C ASP A 53 -2.28 -1.56 11.89
N GLY A 54 -3.42 -2.27 11.88
CA GLY A 54 -3.53 -3.65 12.31
C GLY A 54 -2.62 -4.58 11.51
N ALA A 55 -2.46 -4.39 10.20
CA ALA A 55 -1.59 -5.26 9.40
C ALA A 55 -0.13 -5.08 9.78
N THR A 56 0.34 -3.83 9.92
CA THR A 56 1.71 -3.54 10.37
C THR A 56 1.98 -4.09 11.77
N ILE A 57 1.04 -3.94 12.72
CA ILE A 57 1.16 -4.52 14.06
C ILE A 57 1.34 -6.05 13.98
N LEU A 58 0.53 -6.71 13.16
CA LEU A 58 0.54 -8.18 13.05
C LEU A 58 1.76 -8.73 12.29
N LYS A 59 2.35 -7.95 11.38
CA LYS A 59 3.60 -8.32 10.68
C LYS A 59 4.83 -8.28 11.60
N LEU A 60 4.83 -7.36 12.56
CA LEU A 60 5.92 -7.20 13.53
C LEU A 60 5.82 -8.21 14.69
N LEU A 61 4.65 -8.83 14.88
CA LEU A 61 4.47 -9.86 15.89
C LEU A 61 4.96 -11.21 15.38
N GLU A 62 5.91 -11.80 16.09
CA GLU A 62 6.33 -13.18 15.86
C GLU A 62 5.30 -14.15 16.46
N VAL A 63 4.48 -14.74 15.59
CA VAL A 63 3.38 -15.62 16.00
C VAL A 63 3.73 -17.08 15.70
N GLU A 64 3.83 -17.89 16.75
CA GLU A 64 4.11 -19.33 16.63
C GLU A 64 2.87 -20.17 16.33
N HIS A 65 1.70 -19.78 16.87
CA HIS A 65 0.49 -20.59 16.82
C HIS A 65 -0.17 -20.55 15.43
N PRO A 66 -0.53 -21.70 14.82
CA PRO A 66 -1.04 -21.75 13.44
C PRO A 66 -2.33 -20.96 13.24
N ALA A 67 -3.31 -21.07 14.15
CA ALA A 67 -4.55 -20.29 14.06
C ALA A 67 -4.32 -18.77 14.07
N ALA A 68 -3.33 -18.31 14.83
CA ALA A 68 -2.98 -16.89 14.89
C ALA A 68 -2.21 -16.45 13.64
N LYS A 69 -1.35 -17.30 13.08
CA LYS A 69 -0.68 -17.05 11.79
C LYS A 69 -1.67 -16.85 10.64
N VAL A 70 -2.75 -17.65 10.60
CA VAL A 70 -3.83 -17.48 9.61
C VAL A 70 -4.50 -16.10 9.72
N LEU A 71 -4.66 -15.56 10.93
CA LEU A 71 -5.20 -14.21 11.12
C LEU A 71 -4.23 -13.11 10.66
N CYS A 72 -2.92 -13.29 10.88
CA CYS A 72 -1.91 -12.37 10.34
C CYS A 72 -1.92 -12.38 8.80
N GLU A 73 -1.95 -13.57 8.18
CA GLU A 73 -2.05 -13.71 6.72
C GLU A 73 -3.34 -13.10 6.17
N LEU A 74 -4.47 -13.21 6.90
CA LEU A 74 -5.73 -12.57 6.53
C LEU A 74 -5.64 -11.03 6.53
N ALA A 75 -4.99 -10.45 7.53
CA ALA A 75 -4.75 -9.01 7.60
C ALA A 75 -3.85 -8.54 6.45
N ASP A 76 -2.79 -9.28 6.14
CA ASP A 76 -1.89 -9.00 5.03
C ASP A 76 -2.58 -9.04 3.66
N LEU A 77 -3.52 -9.97 3.47
CA LEU A 77 -4.32 -10.04 2.25
C LEU A 77 -5.27 -8.84 2.15
N GLN A 78 -5.90 -8.45 3.26
CA GLN A 78 -6.78 -7.29 3.30
C GLN A 78 -6.03 -5.98 2.99
N ASP A 79 -4.82 -5.84 3.53
CA ASP A 79 -3.91 -4.72 3.27
C ASP A 79 -3.50 -4.64 1.78
N LYS A 80 -3.11 -5.77 1.18
CA LYS A 80 -2.72 -5.82 -0.24
C LYS A 80 -3.88 -5.57 -1.20
N GLU A 81 -5.06 -6.09 -0.89
CA GLU A 81 -6.25 -5.93 -1.73
C GLU A 81 -6.89 -4.57 -1.52
N VAL A 82 -7.39 -4.27 -0.33
CA VAL A 82 -8.19 -3.05 -0.10
C VAL A 82 -7.33 -1.90 0.41
N GLY A 83 -6.32 -2.19 1.24
CA GLY A 83 -5.51 -1.18 1.93
C GLY A 83 -6.24 -0.50 3.09
N ASP A 84 -7.36 -1.06 3.55
CA ASP A 84 -8.10 -0.62 4.75
C ASP A 84 -8.93 -1.79 5.30
N GLY A 85 -9.38 -1.68 6.55
CA GLY A 85 -10.16 -2.71 7.24
C GLY A 85 -9.34 -3.89 7.76
N THR A 86 -8.02 -3.72 7.86
CA THR A 86 -7.07 -4.72 8.39
C THR A 86 -7.40 -5.10 9.83
N THR A 87 -7.72 -4.10 10.67
CA THR A 87 -8.11 -4.31 12.07
C THR A 87 -9.51 -4.94 12.21
N SER A 88 -10.48 -4.52 11.40
CA SER A 88 -11.86 -5.01 11.50
C SER A 88 -11.99 -6.47 11.08
N VAL A 89 -11.31 -6.89 10.01
CA VAL A 89 -11.37 -8.28 9.52
C VAL A 89 -10.86 -9.28 10.56
N VAL A 90 -9.78 -8.93 11.28
CA VAL A 90 -9.20 -9.78 12.33
C VAL A 90 -10.14 -9.91 13.52
N ILE A 91 -10.74 -8.80 13.96
CA ILE A 91 -11.69 -8.81 15.10
C ILE A 91 -12.95 -9.61 14.76
N VAL A 92 -13.49 -9.43 13.56
CA VAL A 92 -14.67 -10.18 13.09
C VAL A 92 -14.36 -11.67 12.98
N ALA A 93 -13.21 -12.05 12.41
CA ALA A 93 -12.80 -13.44 12.30
C ALA A 93 -12.64 -14.12 13.68
N ALA A 94 -12.01 -13.45 14.65
CA ALA A 94 -11.87 -13.98 15.99
C ALA A 94 -13.21 -14.15 16.72
N GLU A 95 -14.15 -13.20 16.58
CA GLU A 95 -15.47 -13.32 17.20
C GLU A 95 -16.34 -14.41 16.53
N LEU A 96 -16.19 -14.61 15.22
CA LEU A 96 -16.81 -15.73 14.48
C LEU A 96 -16.31 -17.09 14.95
N LEU A 97 -14.99 -17.23 15.17
CA LEU A 97 -14.38 -18.45 15.71
C LEU A 97 -14.88 -18.73 17.12
N LYS A 98 -14.89 -17.71 17.98
CA LYS A 98 -15.40 -17.83 19.35
C LYS A 98 -16.88 -18.22 19.40
N SER A 99 -17.70 -17.65 18.52
CA SER A 99 -19.13 -17.99 18.42
C SER A 99 -19.33 -19.40 17.86
N ALA A 100 -18.51 -19.82 16.89
CA ALA A 100 -18.57 -21.16 16.33
C ALA A 100 -18.22 -22.24 17.38
N ASP A 101 -17.22 -22.01 18.22
CA ASP A 101 -16.86 -22.93 19.31
C ASP A 101 -18.02 -23.15 20.30
N GLU A 102 -18.80 -22.12 20.61
CA GLU A 102 -19.98 -22.27 21.46
C GLU A 102 -21.09 -23.11 20.83
N LEU A 103 -21.30 -22.95 19.53
CA LEU A 103 -22.26 -23.76 18.78
C LEU A 103 -21.80 -25.23 18.73
N VAL A 104 -20.50 -25.46 18.57
CA VAL A 104 -19.92 -26.81 18.65
C VAL A 104 -20.09 -27.41 20.05
N LYS A 105 -19.92 -26.63 21.11
CA LYS A 105 -20.20 -27.05 22.51
C LYS A 105 -21.66 -27.43 22.72
N GLN A 106 -22.58 -26.84 21.95
CA GLN A 106 -24.00 -27.23 21.90
C GLN A 106 -24.29 -28.47 21.03
N LYS A 107 -23.24 -29.21 20.62
CA LYS A 107 -23.31 -30.42 19.79
C LYS A 107 -23.80 -30.17 18.35
N ILE A 108 -23.63 -28.96 17.83
CA ILE A 108 -23.90 -28.64 16.42
C ILE A 108 -22.67 -29.03 15.60
N HIS A 109 -22.88 -29.71 14.47
CA HIS A 109 -21.79 -30.15 13.61
C HIS A 109 -21.09 -28.95 12.93
N PRO A 110 -19.74 -28.85 12.90
CA PRO A 110 -19.01 -27.73 12.31
C PRO A 110 -19.40 -27.42 10.86
N THR A 111 -19.63 -28.44 10.04
CA THR A 111 -20.06 -28.28 8.63
C THR A 111 -21.39 -27.53 8.49
N SER A 112 -22.32 -27.74 9.44
CA SER A 112 -23.60 -27.03 9.45
C SER A 112 -23.37 -25.55 9.77
N ILE A 113 -22.50 -25.23 10.73
CA ILE A 113 -22.12 -23.86 11.09
C ILE A 113 -21.48 -23.13 9.89
N ILE A 114 -20.53 -23.78 9.22
CA ILE A 114 -19.87 -23.23 8.03
C ILE A 114 -20.90 -22.94 6.92
N SER A 115 -21.85 -23.86 6.71
CA SER A 115 -22.93 -23.67 5.72
C SER A 115 -23.84 -22.49 6.09
N GLY A 116 -24.14 -22.33 7.38
CA GLY A 116 -24.88 -21.18 7.92
C GLY A 116 -24.16 -19.86 7.69
N TYR A 117 -22.86 -19.78 8.00
CA TYR A 117 -22.03 -18.60 7.74
C TYR A 117 -21.95 -18.24 6.26
N ARG A 118 -21.80 -19.22 5.37
CA ARG A 118 -21.80 -18.99 3.91
C ARG A 118 -23.15 -18.45 3.42
N LEU A 119 -24.25 -18.94 3.97
CA LEU A 119 -25.58 -18.46 3.62
C LEU A 119 -25.81 -17.03 4.13
N ALA A 120 -25.46 -16.76 5.39
CA ALA A 120 -25.54 -15.42 5.98
C ALA A 120 -24.69 -14.40 5.21
N CYS A 121 -23.48 -14.79 4.77
CA CYS A 121 -22.61 -13.93 3.97
C CYS A 121 -23.26 -13.55 2.62
N ARG A 122 -23.83 -14.52 1.89
CA ARG A 122 -24.51 -14.24 0.60
C ARG A 122 -25.68 -13.28 0.77
N GLU A 123 -26.48 -13.47 1.81
CA GLU A 123 -27.66 -12.64 2.07
C GLU A 123 -27.28 -11.25 2.61
N ALA A 124 -26.19 -11.16 3.39
CA ALA A 124 -25.62 -9.88 3.81
C ALA A 124 -25.15 -9.06 2.61
N VAL A 125 -24.39 -9.68 1.68
CA VAL A 125 -23.92 -9.01 0.46
C VAL A 125 -25.10 -8.55 -0.39
N ARG A 126 -26.16 -9.36 -0.51
CA ARG A 126 -27.38 -8.95 -1.23
C ARG A 126 -28.03 -7.72 -0.58
N TYR A 127 -28.23 -7.75 0.74
CA TYR A 127 -28.85 -6.65 1.47
C TYR A 127 -28.05 -5.35 1.37
N VAL A 128 -26.71 -5.42 1.46
CA VAL A 128 -25.83 -4.25 1.31
C VAL A 128 -26.01 -3.64 -0.07
N ASN A 129 -25.92 -4.45 -1.12
CA ASN A 129 -26.03 -3.99 -2.50
C ASN A 129 -27.40 -3.33 -2.78
N GLU A 130 -28.49 -3.89 -2.26
CA GLU A 130 -29.85 -3.43 -2.52
C GLU A 130 -30.25 -2.19 -1.70
N ASN A 131 -29.83 -2.10 -0.44
CA ASN A 131 -30.42 -1.15 0.51
C ASN A 131 -29.45 -0.13 1.14
N LEU A 132 -28.15 -0.41 1.13
CA LEU A 132 -27.14 0.43 1.81
C LEU A 132 -26.19 1.15 0.87
N THR A 133 -26.22 0.80 -0.42
CA THR A 133 -25.37 1.37 -1.44
C THR A 133 -25.87 2.76 -1.84
N ILE A 134 -24.98 3.75 -1.75
CA ILE A 134 -25.22 5.11 -2.22
C ILE A 134 -24.33 5.35 -3.45
N PRO A 135 -24.90 5.75 -4.61
CA PRO A 135 -24.10 6.04 -5.80
C PRO A 135 -23.25 7.30 -5.58
N THR A 136 -21.99 7.26 -6.03
CA THR A 136 -21.05 8.37 -5.81
C THR A 136 -21.27 9.55 -6.77
N ASP A 137 -21.93 9.31 -7.90
CA ASP A 137 -22.16 10.34 -8.94
C ASP A 137 -23.01 11.50 -8.38
N ASP A 138 -23.85 11.25 -7.38
CA ASP A 138 -24.70 12.25 -6.72
C ASP A 138 -23.96 13.11 -5.69
N LEU A 139 -22.80 12.64 -5.19
CA LEU A 139 -22.08 13.24 -4.06
C LEU A 139 -20.81 14.01 -4.48
N GLY A 140 -20.36 13.84 -5.73
CA GLY A 140 -19.24 14.56 -6.31
C GLY A 140 -17.92 14.45 -5.52
N ARG A 141 -17.09 15.51 -5.58
CA ARG A 141 -15.76 15.57 -4.95
C ARG A 141 -15.83 15.50 -3.42
N GLU A 142 -16.90 16.00 -2.80
CA GLU A 142 -17.06 15.97 -1.34
C GLU A 142 -17.14 14.55 -0.79
N CYS A 143 -17.71 13.61 -1.56
CA CYS A 143 -17.71 12.19 -1.22
C CYS A 143 -16.28 11.65 -1.02
N LEU A 144 -15.37 11.99 -1.93
CA LEU A 144 -13.99 11.53 -1.89
C LEU A 144 -13.25 12.11 -0.68
N VAL A 145 -13.51 13.39 -0.38
CA VAL A 145 -12.95 14.05 0.80
C VAL A 145 -13.47 13.42 2.08
N ASN A 146 -14.76 13.11 2.15
CA ASN A 146 -15.36 12.46 3.33
C ASN A 146 -14.90 11.01 3.50
N ALA A 147 -14.72 10.27 2.40
CA ALA A 147 -14.13 8.93 2.42
C ALA A 147 -12.67 8.97 2.93
N ALA A 148 -11.86 9.90 2.42
CA ALA A 148 -10.49 10.10 2.89
C ALA A 148 -10.44 10.52 4.37
N LYS A 149 -11.31 11.44 4.80
CA LYS A 149 -11.46 11.83 6.21
C LYS A 149 -11.77 10.63 7.11
N THR A 150 -12.64 9.74 6.66
CA THR A 150 -13.05 8.57 7.44
C THR A 150 -11.88 7.61 7.65
N SER A 151 -11.11 7.31 6.61
CA SER A 151 -9.92 6.45 6.70
C SER A 151 -8.82 7.06 7.60
N MET A 152 -8.72 8.39 7.62
CA MET A 152 -7.75 9.10 8.46
C MET A 152 -8.25 9.44 9.86
N SER A 153 -9.52 9.15 10.20
CA SER A 153 -10.12 9.56 11.47
C SER A 153 -9.51 8.88 12.70
N SER A 154 -8.97 7.67 12.52
CA SER A 154 -8.22 6.93 13.55
C SER A 154 -6.73 7.28 13.58
N LYS A 155 -6.30 8.26 12.78
CA LYS A 155 -4.87 8.58 12.58
C LYS A 155 -4.64 10.06 12.84
N ILE A 156 -3.38 10.46 13.01
CA ILE A 156 -2.97 11.81 13.44
C ILE A 156 -3.31 12.92 12.39
N ILE A 157 -3.86 12.57 11.22
CA ILE A 157 -3.68 13.31 9.95
C ILE A 157 -5.01 13.81 9.34
N GLY A 158 -6.08 13.95 10.12
CA GLY A 158 -7.42 14.29 9.61
C GLY A 158 -7.50 15.53 8.67
N PHE A 159 -6.58 16.48 8.80
CA PHE A 159 -6.53 17.72 8.00
C PHE A 159 -6.06 17.54 6.55
N PHE A 160 -5.39 16.43 6.19
CA PHE A 160 -4.79 16.26 4.85
C PHE A 160 -5.74 15.66 3.80
N SER A 161 -7.01 15.50 4.14
CA SER A 161 -8.02 14.86 3.29
C SER A 161 -8.15 15.48 1.91
N ASN A 162 -8.07 16.81 1.81
CA ASN A 162 -8.10 17.49 0.53
C ASN A 162 -6.89 17.14 -0.34
N MET A 163 -5.70 17.12 0.27
CA MET A 163 -4.44 16.80 -0.42
C MET A 163 -4.43 15.37 -0.97
N VAL A 164 -4.97 14.40 -0.22
CA VAL A 164 -5.09 13.01 -0.67
C VAL A 164 -5.98 12.91 -1.90
N VAL A 165 -7.14 13.59 -1.87
CA VAL A 165 -8.07 13.61 -3.00
C VAL A 165 -7.46 14.32 -4.20
N ASP A 166 -6.78 15.44 -3.97
CA ASP A 166 -6.06 16.18 -5.02
C ASP A 166 -4.97 15.32 -5.65
N ALA A 167 -4.16 14.62 -4.86
CA ALA A 167 -3.13 13.73 -5.39
C ALA A 167 -3.72 12.55 -6.17
N ALA A 168 -4.80 11.92 -5.66
CA ALA A 168 -5.47 10.83 -6.34
C ALA A 168 -6.12 11.27 -7.66
N LEU A 169 -6.74 12.45 -7.65
CA LEU A 169 -7.30 13.06 -8.87
C LEU A 169 -6.20 13.52 -9.81
N ALA A 170 -5.09 14.08 -9.34
CA ALA A 170 -3.98 14.55 -10.16
C ALA A 170 -3.37 13.42 -11.03
N VAL A 171 -3.40 12.17 -10.57
CA VAL A 171 -2.96 11.00 -11.35
C VAL A 171 -3.95 10.63 -12.47
N LYS A 172 -5.20 11.11 -12.39
CA LYS A 172 -6.32 10.82 -13.31
C LYS A 172 -6.75 12.02 -14.17
N TYR A 173 -6.71 13.22 -13.64
CA TYR A 173 -7.15 14.51 -14.20
C TYR A 173 -6.12 15.58 -13.84
N VAL A 174 -5.84 16.50 -14.77
CA VAL A 174 -4.77 17.49 -14.62
C VAL A 174 -5.33 18.70 -13.88
N ASP A 175 -5.10 18.86 -12.57
CA ASP A 175 -5.26 20.17 -11.90
C ASP A 175 -4.54 20.29 -10.53
N PHE A 176 -3.88 21.45 -10.38
CA PHE A 176 -3.32 22.16 -9.22
C PHE A 176 -3.02 21.41 -7.89
N LEU A 177 -1.97 20.60 -7.85
CA LEU A 177 -1.14 20.41 -6.65
C LEU A 177 0.23 19.93 -7.12
N VAL A 178 1.34 20.61 -6.73
CA VAL A 178 2.74 20.36 -7.15
C VAL A 178 2.82 19.31 -8.27
N ASN A 179 2.45 19.73 -9.47
CA ASN A 179 2.28 18.85 -10.61
C ASN A 179 3.67 18.34 -10.97
N GLY A 180 4.02 17.14 -10.54
CA GLY A 180 5.38 16.66 -10.67
C GLY A 180 5.75 15.44 -9.85
N TYR A 181 6.92 14.92 -10.19
CA TYR A 181 7.55 13.81 -9.51
C TYR A 181 8.66 14.34 -8.59
N ALA A 182 8.62 13.99 -7.31
CA ALA A 182 9.70 14.29 -6.37
C ALA A 182 10.63 13.07 -6.26
N LEU A 183 11.93 13.33 -6.38
CA LEU A 183 12.97 12.31 -6.28
C LEU A 183 13.90 12.65 -5.11
N ASN A 184 14.05 11.71 -4.18
CA ASN A 184 15.00 11.80 -3.08
C ASN A 184 16.41 11.42 -3.55
N CYS A 185 17.00 12.27 -4.38
CA CYS A 185 18.36 12.15 -4.87
C CYS A 185 18.98 13.54 -4.98
N THR A 186 20.28 13.63 -4.76
CA THR A 186 21.07 14.83 -5.03
C THR A 186 21.65 14.82 -6.44
N VAL A 187 22.04 15.99 -6.94
CA VAL A 187 22.86 16.08 -8.16
C VAL A 187 24.20 15.35 -7.99
N GLY A 188 24.75 14.86 -9.10
CA GLY A 188 26.02 14.13 -9.10
C GLY A 188 27.22 14.98 -8.68
N SER A 189 27.22 16.28 -9.01
CA SER A 189 28.26 17.24 -8.62
C SER A 189 27.65 18.60 -8.28
N GLN A 190 28.22 19.30 -7.30
CA GLN A 190 27.77 20.63 -6.88
C GLN A 190 27.97 21.72 -7.94
N ALA A 191 28.89 21.50 -8.89
CA ALA A 191 29.14 22.41 -10.00
C ALA A 191 28.07 22.32 -11.12
N MET A 192 27.12 21.38 -11.01
CA MET A 192 26.04 21.23 -11.98
C MET A 192 24.95 22.29 -11.80
N VAL A 193 24.21 22.52 -12.89
CA VAL A 193 23.07 23.42 -12.88
C VAL A 193 21.96 22.82 -12.00
N LYS A 194 21.50 23.60 -11.01
CA LYS A 194 20.45 23.17 -10.07
C LYS A 194 19.02 23.37 -10.60
N ARG A 195 18.84 24.16 -11.65
CA ARG A 195 17.53 24.46 -12.26
C ARG A 195 17.64 24.41 -13.77
N VAL A 196 16.81 23.59 -14.41
CA VAL A 196 16.75 23.42 -15.86
C VAL A 196 15.32 23.66 -16.34
N THR A 197 15.13 24.69 -17.18
CA THR A 197 13.86 24.97 -17.87
C THR A 197 13.81 24.27 -19.23
N ASN A 198 12.63 23.82 -19.66
CA ASN A 198 12.43 22.95 -20.84
C ASN A 198 13.32 21.71 -20.80
N ALA A 199 13.15 20.92 -19.75
CA ALA A 199 13.97 19.76 -19.49
C ALA A 199 13.64 18.60 -20.44
N LYS A 200 14.65 18.17 -21.20
CA LYS A 200 14.68 16.90 -21.91
C LYS A 200 15.35 15.85 -21.01
N VAL A 201 14.56 14.90 -20.54
CA VAL A 201 14.95 13.92 -19.51
C VAL A 201 15.33 12.59 -20.15
N ALA A 202 16.57 12.15 -19.98
CA ALA A 202 17.04 10.83 -20.37
C ALA A 202 16.97 9.87 -19.18
N CYS A 203 16.29 8.73 -19.34
CA CYS A 203 16.16 7.69 -18.32
C CYS A 203 17.03 6.48 -18.67
N LEU A 204 18.15 6.30 -17.95
CA LEU A 204 19.15 5.27 -18.23
C LEU A 204 19.18 4.22 -17.11
N ASP A 205 19.10 2.94 -17.47
CA ASP A 205 19.20 1.81 -16.53
C ASP A 205 20.56 1.11 -16.62
N PHE A 206 21.63 1.90 -16.72
CA PHE A 206 23.02 1.45 -16.67
C PHE A 206 23.92 2.50 -16.01
N SER A 207 25.11 2.07 -15.58
CA SER A 207 26.12 2.94 -14.97
C SER A 207 27.00 3.62 -16.01
N LEU A 208 27.35 4.89 -15.77
CA LEU A 208 28.33 5.63 -16.56
C LEU A 208 29.67 5.64 -15.82
N GLN A 209 30.36 4.51 -15.91
CA GLN A 209 31.67 4.30 -15.28
C GLN A 209 32.68 3.83 -16.31
N LYS A 210 33.97 3.93 -15.98
CA LYS A 210 35.06 3.35 -16.78
C LYS A 210 34.71 1.90 -17.12
N THR A 211 34.64 1.61 -18.43
CA THR A 211 34.22 0.29 -18.91
C THR A 211 35.31 -0.71 -18.54
N LYS A 212 35.03 -1.56 -17.54
CA LYS A 212 35.90 -2.69 -17.23
C LYS A 212 35.70 -3.78 -18.29
N MET A 213 36.78 -4.48 -18.63
CA MET A 213 36.69 -5.64 -19.50
C MET A 213 35.83 -6.73 -18.85
N LYS A 214 35.14 -7.52 -19.68
CA LYS A 214 34.32 -8.65 -19.20
C LYS A 214 35.22 -9.69 -18.53
N LEU A 215 34.68 -10.35 -17.51
CA LEU A 215 35.34 -11.48 -16.84
C LEU A 215 35.75 -12.53 -17.88
N GLY A 216 37.03 -12.92 -17.86
CA GLY A 216 37.61 -13.88 -18.82
C GLY A 216 38.51 -13.28 -19.89
N VAL A 217 38.55 -11.95 -20.05
CA VAL A 217 39.53 -11.29 -20.92
C VAL A 217 40.81 -11.01 -20.15
N GLN A 218 41.89 -11.70 -20.49
CA GLN A 218 43.23 -11.41 -19.97
C GLN A 218 43.98 -10.52 -20.95
N VAL A 219 44.37 -9.34 -20.51
CA VAL A 219 45.19 -8.42 -21.30
C VAL A 219 46.66 -8.75 -21.03
N LEU A 220 47.32 -9.43 -21.97
CA LEU A 220 48.76 -9.61 -21.94
C LEU A 220 49.43 -8.40 -22.59
N ILE A 221 50.21 -7.64 -21.82
CA ILE A 221 50.87 -6.43 -22.28
C ILE A 221 52.37 -6.71 -22.38
N ASN A 222 52.88 -6.78 -23.61
CA ASN A 222 54.31 -7.00 -23.88
C ASN A 222 55.09 -5.68 -24.02
N ASP A 223 54.40 -4.58 -24.35
CA ASP A 223 55.00 -3.26 -24.58
C ASP A 223 54.39 -2.21 -23.63
N PRO A 224 55.20 -1.37 -22.96
CA PRO A 224 54.69 -0.38 -22.02
C PRO A 224 53.84 0.71 -22.69
N GLU A 225 54.11 1.08 -23.94
CA GLU A 225 53.34 2.12 -24.66
C GLU A 225 51.87 1.71 -24.92
N LYS A 226 51.61 0.40 -25.08
CA LYS A 226 50.25 -0.13 -25.26
C LYS A 226 49.42 -0.03 -23.99
N LEU A 227 50.05 -0.02 -22.81
CA LEU A 227 49.36 0.14 -21.53
C LEU A 227 48.60 1.48 -21.47
N ASP A 228 49.24 2.56 -21.90
CA ASP A 228 48.63 3.89 -21.86
C ASP A 228 47.55 4.06 -22.92
N GLN A 229 47.73 3.46 -24.10
CA GLN A 229 46.69 3.43 -25.13
C GLN A 229 45.43 2.67 -24.66
N ILE A 230 45.59 1.56 -23.95
CA ILE A 230 44.45 0.81 -23.40
C ILE A 230 43.71 1.66 -22.35
N ARG A 231 44.44 2.32 -21.45
CA ARG A 231 43.85 3.22 -20.44
C ARG A 231 43.11 4.41 -21.06
N GLN A 232 43.67 4.98 -22.12
CA GLN A 232 43.02 6.05 -22.88
C GLN A 232 41.75 5.52 -23.55
N ARG A 233 41.82 4.37 -24.23
CA ARG A 233 40.68 3.77 -24.92
C ARG A 233 39.53 3.44 -23.96
N GLU A 234 39.81 2.93 -22.76
CA GLU A 234 38.78 2.71 -21.73
C GLU A 234 38.02 4.00 -21.35
N SER A 235 38.73 5.13 -21.34
CA SER A 235 38.17 6.45 -21.04
C SER A 235 37.46 7.08 -22.25
N ASP A 236 37.94 6.80 -23.47
CA ASP A 236 37.33 7.29 -24.69
C ASP A 236 35.98 6.62 -24.97
N ILE A 237 35.85 5.31 -24.68
CA ILE A 237 34.57 4.59 -24.83
C ILE A 237 33.46 5.25 -24.01
N THR A 238 33.75 5.67 -22.76
CA THR A 238 32.74 6.32 -21.91
C THR A 238 32.44 7.73 -22.39
N LYS A 239 33.46 8.45 -22.89
CA LYS A 239 33.29 9.78 -23.48
C LYS A 239 32.42 9.75 -24.74
N GLU A 240 32.66 8.80 -25.64
CA GLU A 240 31.86 8.59 -26.86
C GLU A 240 30.38 8.33 -26.51
N ARG A 241 30.10 7.51 -25.49
CA ARG A 241 28.74 7.26 -25.00
C ARG A 241 28.05 8.51 -24.47
N ILE A 242 28.77 9.30 -23.65
CA ILE A 242 28.25 10.55 -23.10
C ILE A 242 27.96 11.55 -24.22
N GLN A 243 28.86 11.67 -25.20
CA GLN A 243 28.66 12.55 -26.35
C GLN A 243 27.43 12.17 -27.16
N LYS A 244 27.13 10.88 -27.34
CA LYS A 244 25.90 10.42 -28.01
C LYS A 244 24.64 10.80 -27.23
N ILE A 245 24.66 10.65 -25.90
CA ILE A 245 23.54 11.06 -25.04
C ILE A 245 23.34 12.58 -25.13
N LEU A 246 24.42 13.36 -25.07
CA LEU A 246 24.34 14.81 -25.16
C LEU A 246 23.96 15.30 -26.57
N ALA A 247 24.39 14.61 -27.63
CA ALA A 247 24.05 14.92 -29.02
C ALA A 247 22.54 14.77 -29.29
N SER A 248 21.83 13.91 -28.53
CA SER A 248 20.37 13.84 -28.58
C SER A 248 19.67 15.10 -28.03
N GLY A 249 20.42 15.97 -27.34
CA GLY A 249 19.92 17.17 -26.68
C GLY A 249 19.35 16.92 -25.28
N ALA A 250 19.83 15.88 -24.58
CA ALA A 250 19.44 15.61 -23.20
C ALA A 250 19.99 16.70 -22.26
N ASN A 251 19.12 17.34 -21.48
CA ASN A 251 19.51 18.35 -20.49
C ASN A 251 19.53 17.78 -19.06
N VAL A 252 18.72 16.73 -18.80
CA VAL A 252 18.64 16.06 -17.50
C VAL A 252 18.83 14.57 -17.73
N ILE A 253 19.74 13.96 -16.96
CA ILE A 253 20.14 12.57 -17.12
C ILE A 253 19.94 11.85 -15.79
N LEU A 254 19.06 10.85 -15.79
CA LEU A 254 18.77 10.02 -14.64
C LEU A 254 19.36 8.63 -14.87
N THR A 255 20.25 8.19 -13.98
CA THR A 255 20.87 6.85 -14.05
C THR A 255 20.50 6.02 -12.83
N THR A 256 20.13 4.75 -13.02
CA THR A 256 19.99 3.80 -11.89
C THR A 256 21.35 3.44 -11.31
N GLY A 257 22.37 3.41 -12.16
CA GLY A 257 23.74 3.09 -11.81
C GLY A 257 24.52 4.25 -11.16
N GLY A 258 25.81 3.99 -10.97
CA GLY A 258 26.77 5.02 -10.59
C GLY A 258 27.24 5.84 -11.79
N ILE A 259 27.67 7.07 -11.55
CA ILE A 259 28.37 7.91 -12.51
C ILE A 259 29.76 8.22 -11.93
N ASP A 260 30.82 7.99 -12.70
CA ASP A 260 32.19 8.34 -12.32
C ASP A 260 32.44 9.85 -12.42
N ASP A 261 33.35 10.38 -11.60
CA ASP A 261 33.64 11.82 -11.53
C ASP A 261 34.15 12.42 -12.85
N MET A 262 34.90 11.63 -13.64
CA MET A 262 35.33 12.05 -14.98
C MET A 262 34.13 12.27 -15.92
N CYS A 263 33.09 11.44 -15.80
CA CYS A 263 31.87 11.56 -16.58
C CYS A 263 31.05 12.77 -16.11
N LEU A 264 30.99 13.01 -14.80
CA LEU A 264 30.33 14.18 -14.21
C LEU A 264 30.95 15.49 -14.72
N LYS A 265 32.28 15.55 -14.87
CA LYS A 265 32.95 16.72 -15.43
C LYS A 265 32.47 17.06 -16.84
N TYR A 266 32.33 16.04 -17.71
CA TYR A 266 31.81 16.27 -19.06
C TYR A 266 30.37 16.79 -19.07
N PHE A 267 29.53 16.37 -18.13
CA PHE A 267 28.18 16.91 -17.97
C PHE A 267 28.18 18.35 -17.46
N VAL A 268 29.09 18.70 -16.55
CA VAL A 268 29.26 20.08 -16.06
C VAL A 268 29.70 21.01 -17.18
N ASP A 269 30.68 20.60 -18.00
CA ASP A 269 31.21 21.42 -19.10
C ASP A 269 30.14 21.77 -20.15
N VAL A 270 29.16 20.87 -20.35
CA VAL A 270 28.03 21.07 -21.29
C VAL A 270 26.82 21.73 -20.60
N GLY A 271 26.81 21.83 -19.27
CA GLY A 271 25.70 22.39 -18.50
C GLY A 271 24.50 21.45 -18.35
N ALA A 272 24.69 20.14 -18.43
CA ALA A 272 23.65 19.14 -18.22
C ALA A 272 23.58 18.69 -16.74
N MET A 273 22.36 18.45 -16.26
CA MET A 273 22.12 17.94 -14.92
C MET A 273 22.18 16.40 -14.93
N ALA A 274 23.05 15.81 -14.12
CA ALA A 274 23.14 14.36 -13.98
C ALA A 274 22.83 13.90 -12.56
N VAL A 275 22.02 12.85 -12.45
CA VAL A 275 21.62 12.21 -11.19
C VAL A 275 22.05 10.76 -11.22
N ARG A 276 22.67 10.32 -10.12
CA ARG A 276 23.19 8.96 -9.93
C ARG A 276 22.33 8.20 -8.93
N ARG A 277 22.33 6.86 -9.04
CA ARG A 277 21.69 5.94 -8.08
C ARG A 277 20.19 6.19 -7.88
N VAL A 278 19.47 6.47 -8.97
CA VAL A 278 18.01 6.59 -8.94
C VAL A 278 17.39 5.20 -8.74
N LEU A 279 16.43 5.08 -7.82
CA LEU A 279 15.71 3.82 -7.63
C LEU A 279 14.97 3.42 -8.92
N LYS A 280 15.13 2.16 -9.34
CA LYS A 280 14.53 1.64 -10.58
C LYS A 280 13.00 1.74 -10.60
N ARG A 281 12.34 1.64 -9.44
CA ARG A 281 10.89 1.84 -9.30
C ARG A 281 10.46 3.26 -9.68
N ASP A 282 11.27 4.26 -9.31
CA ASP A 282 11.00 5.66 -9.55
C ASP A 282 11.34 6.04 -10.98
N LEU A 283 12.47 5.55 -11.51
CA LEU A 283 12.86 5.78 -12.90
C LEU A 283 11.77 5.32 -13.87
N LYS A 284 11.16 4.15 -13.63
CA LYS A 284 10.04 3.65 -14.45
C LYS A 284 8.80 4.55 -14.38
N ARG A 285 8.51 5.16 -13.23
CA ARG A 285 7.37 6.07 -13.05
C ARG A 285 7.64 7.41 -13.72
N ILE A 286 8.84 7.95 -13.55
CA ILE A 286 9.29 9.20 -14.20
C ILE A 286 9.28 9.05 -15.72
N ALA A 287 9.76 7.92 -16.25
CA ALA A 287 9.74 7.65 -17.68
C ALA A 287 8.30 7.66 -18.24
N LYS A 288 7.35 7.01 -17.55
CA LYS A 288 5.93 7.06 -17.92
C LYS A 288 5.31 8.45 -17.80
N ALA A 289 5.70 9.24 -16.81
CA ALA A 289 5.18 10.60 -16.61
C ALA A 289 5.69 11.58 -17.67
N THR A 290 6.99 11.50 -17.98
CA THR A 290 7.67 12.38 -18.95
C THR A 290 7.52 11.92 -20.40
N GLY A 291 7.12 10.67 -20.63
CA GLY A 291 7.09 10.04 -21.96
C GLY A 291 8.44 9.48 -22.41
N ALA A 292 9.45 9.46 -21.53
CA ALA A 292 10.74 8.87 -21.83
C ALA A 292 10.63 7.34 -21.94
N VAL A 293 11.53 6.75 -22.73
CA VAL A 293 11.76 5.30 -22.73
C VAL A 293 12.93 5.00 -21.80
N VAL A 294 12.78 4.02 -20.91
CA VAL A 294 13.89 3.58 -20.05
C VAL A 294 14.86 2.78 -20.91
N CYS A 295 16.10 3.24 -21.04
CA CYS A 295 17.13 2.59 -21.85
C CYS A 295 18.00 1.67 -20.99
N PRO A 296 17.88 0.33 -21.13
CA PRO A 296 18.74 -0.61 -20.39
C PRO A 296 20.17 -0.69 -20.97
N SER A 297 20.33 -0.43 -22.27
CA SER A 297 21.60 -0.41 -22.99
C SER A 297 21.51 0.63 -24.10
N LEU A 298 22.67 1.13 -24.56
CA LEU A 298 22.78 2.04 -25.70
C LEU A 298 22.79 1.32 -27.06
N SER A 299 22.75 -0.01 -27.06
CA SER A 299 22.81 -0.84 -28.27
C SER A 299 21.46 -0.88 -28.99
N ASN A 300 21.45 -0.54 -30.27
CA ASN A 300 20.31 -0.76 -31.17
C ASN A 300 20.30 -2.19 -31.74
N LEU A 301 19.22 -2.56 -32.42
CA LEU A 301 19.08 -3.86 -33.11
C LEU A 301 20.16 -4.10 -34.18
N GLU A 302 20.76 -3.03 -34.69
CA GLU A 302 21.84 -3.05 -35.70
C GLU A 302 23.23 -3.18 -35.08
N GLY A 303 23.34 -3.28 -33.75
CA GLY A 303 24.61 -3.43 -33.04
C GLY A 303 25.40 -2.13 -32.85
N GLU A 304 24.92 -1.01 -33.41
CA GLU A 304 25.49 0.31 -33.17
C GLU A 304 24.97 0.91 -31.86
N GLU A 305 25.86 1.60 -31.13
CA GLU A 305 25.47 2.39 -29.95
C GLU A 305 24.93 3.74 -30.42
N THR A 306 23.62 3.96 -30.39
CA THR A 306 23.03 5.28 -30.67
C THR A 306 21.98 5.62 -29.61
N PHE A 307 21.76 6.92 -29.39
CA PHE A 307 20.75 7.41 -28.47
C PHE A 307 19.90 8.44 -29.19
N GLU A 308 18.67 8.04 -29.53
CA GLU A 308 17.76 8.87 -30.31
C GLU A 308 17.02 9.87 -29.43
N ALA A 309 16.68 11.03 -30.01
CA ALA A 309 15.84 12.03 -29.35
C ALA A 309 14.42 11.52 -29.05
N SER A 310 13.97 10.44 -29.71
CA SER A 310 12.69 9.76 -29.47
C SER A 310 12.60 9.14 -28.07
N MET A 311 13.74 8.78 -27.47
CA MET A 311 13.78 8.16 -26.14
C MET A 311 13.72 9.17 -24.99
N LEU A 312 13.83 10.47 -25.30
CA LEU A 312 13.82 11.54 -24.31
C LEU A 312 12.41 11.88 -23.84
N GLY A 313 12.27 12.02 -22.52
CA GLY A 313 11.08 12.58 -21.90
C GLY A 313 11.08 14.10 -21.91
N GLN A 314 9.90 14.69 -21.73
CA GLN A 314 9.73 16.14 -21.67
C GLN A 314 9.10 16.56 -20.33
N ALA A 315 9.73 17.54 -19.69
CA ALA A 315 9.22 18.23 -18.51
C ALA A 315 9.44 19.75 -18.65
N GLU A 316 8.58 20.55 -18.03
CA GLU A 316 8.69 22.01 -18.07
C GLU A 316 9.89 22.51 -17.29
N GLU A 317 10.05 22.06 -16.04
CA GLU A 317 11.20 22.39 -15.23
C GLU A 317 11.65 21.21 -14.38
N VAL A 318 12.97 21.06 -14.24
CA VAL A 318 13.59 20.18 -13.25
C VAL A 318 14.43 21.05 -12.34
N VAL A 319 14.10 21.04 -11.06
CA VAL A 319 14.74 21.88 -10.05
C VAL A 319 15.19 21.02 -8.88
N GLN A 320 16.40 21.28 -8.40
CA GLN A 320 16.84 20.81 -7.10
C GLN A 320 16.47 21.87 -6.06
N GLU A 321 15.53 21.53 -5.19
CA GLU A 321 15.12 22.39 -4.08
C GLU A 321 15.52 21.73 -2.76
N ARG A 322 16.04 22.53 -1.83
CA ARG A 322 16.30 22.08 -0.47
C ARG A 322 15.00 22.16 0.32
N VAL A 323 14.53 21.03 0.81
CA VAL A 323 13.35 20.93 1.66
C VAL A 323 13.83 20.45 3.02
N CYS A 324 13.72 21.32 4.03
CA CYS A 324 14.34 21.12 5.34
C CYS A 324 15.87 20.98 5.21
N ASP A 325 16.44 19.85 5.61
CA ASP A 325 17.87 19.58 5.51
C ASP A 325 18.26 18.73 4.30
N ASP A 326 17.29 18.14 3.61
CA ASP A 326 17.52 17.31 2.44
C ASP A 326 17.38 18.09 1.14
N GLU A 327 18.20 17.73 0.15
CA GLU A 327 18.09 18.24 -1.21
C GLU A 327 17.31 17.25 -2.07
N LEU A 328 16.16 17.68 -2.59
CA LEU A 328 15.29 16.86 -3.43
C LEU A 328 15.28 17.41 -4.86
N ILE A 329 15.13 16.51 -5.83
CA ILE A 329 14.92 16.89 -7.23
C ILE A 329 13.43 16.83 -7.53
N LEU A 330 12.86 17.96 -7.90
CA LEU A 330 11.47 18.12 -8.29
C LEU A 330 11.39 18.24 -9.82
N ILE A 331 10.72 17.28 -10.44
CA ILE A 331 10.40 17.30 -11.86
C ILE A 331 8.98 17.83 -11.99
N LYS A 332 8.82 19.11 -12.35
CA LYS A 332 7.50 19.76 -12.43
C LYS A 332 6.97 19.77 -13.86
N ASN A 333 5.65 19.64 -13.97
CA ASN A 333 4.84 19.63 -15.19
C ASN A 333 5.39 18.68 -16.27
N THR A 334 5.16 17.39 -16.05
CA THR A 334 5.47 16.34 -17.02
C THR A 334 4.42 16.28 -18.14
N LYS A 335 4.86 16.20 -19.41
CA LYS A 335 3.94 16.37 -20.56
C LYS A 335 3.07 15.15 -20.87
N ALA A 336 3.58 13.94 -20.71
CA ALA A 336 2.88 12.74 -21.19
C ALA A 336 1.75 12.32 -20.25
N ARG A 337 2.02 12.33 -18.95
CA ARG A 337 1.02 12.04 -17.92
C ARG A 337 1.24 12.93 -16.72
N SER A 338 0.16 13.40 -16.12
CA SER A 338 0.23 14.09 -14.84
C SER A 338 0.69 13.14 -13.74
N SER A 339 1.60 13.63 -12.91
CA SER A 339 2.03 12.95 -11.70
C SER A 339 1.96 13.94 -10.54
N ALA A 340 1.71 13.43 -9.35
CA ALA A 340 1.74 14.20 -8.12
C ALA A 340 2.60 13.43 -7.11
N SER A 341 3.36 14.16 -6.32
CA SER A 341 4.15 13.62 -5.22
C SER A 341 3.84 14.43 -3.97
N ILE A 342 3.72 13.74 -2.83
CA ILE A 342 3.48 14.36 -1.54
C ILE A 342 4.79 14.27 -0.75
N ILE A 343 5.27 15.40 -0.26
CA ILE A 343 6.42 15.45 0.64
C ILE A 343 5.88 15.66 2.05
N LEU A 344 6.11 14.69 2.92
CA LEU A 344 5.67 14.73 4.31
C LEU A 344 6.72 15.40 5.17
N ARG A 345 6.25 16.19 6.14
CA ARG A 345 7.08 16.81 7.16
C ARG A 345 6.47 16.51 8.51
N GLY A 346 7.17 15.74 9.31
CA GLY A 346 6.84 15.43 10.70
C GLY A 346 7.89 15.98 11.66
N ALA A 347 7.62 15.89 12.96
CA ALA A 347 8.57 16.31 13.99
C ALA A 347 9.74 15.31 14.12
N ASN A 348 9.43 14.01 14.01
CA ASN A 348 10.37 12.90 14.14
C ASN A 348 10.10 11.87 13.04
N ASP A 349 11.10 11.04 12.72
CA ASP A 349 11.00 9.97 11.72
C ASP A 349 9.86 8.99 12.03
N PHE A 350 9.67 8.62 13.31
CA PHE A 350 8.57 7.75 13.72
C PHE A 350 7.18 8.31 13.37
N MET A 351 7.01 9.64 13.45
CA MET A 351 5.75 10.27 13.02
C MET A 351 5.65 10.28 11.50
N CYS A 352 6.74 10.54 10.78
CA CYS A 352 6.76 10.50 9.32
C CYS A 352 6.39 9.12 8.77
N ASP A 353 6.93 8.04 9.35
CA ASP A 353 6.63 6.67 8.97
C ASP A 353 5.14 6.34 9.14
N GLU A 354 4.57 6.74 10.28
CA GLU A 354 3.13 6.54 10.49
C GLU A 354 2.29 7.43 9.57
N MET A 355 2.78 8.63 9.25
CA MET A 355 2.13 9.49 8.27
C MET A 355 2.13 8.90 6.87
N GLU A 356 3.23 8.28 6.43
CA GLU A 356 3.32 7.60 5.14
C GLU A 356 2.30 6.46 5.05
N ARG A 357 2.24 5.59 6.07
CA ARG A 357 1.27 4.48 6.12
C ARG A 357 -0.16 4.99 6.10
N SER A 358 -0.46 5.97 6.93
CA SER A 358 -1.80 6.57 7.02
C SER A 358 -2.28 7.14 5.69
N LEU A 359 -1.39 7.79 4.94
CA LEU A 359 -1.70 8.34 3.62
C LEU A 359 -1.83 7.25 2.56
N HIS A 360 -1.04 6.19 2.65
CA HIS A 360 -1.19 5.04 1.76
C HIS A 360 -2.59 4.44 1.85
N ASP A 361 -3.07 4.20 3.07
CA ASP A 361 -4.40 3.63 3.30
C ASP A 361 -5.51 4.55 2.79
N ALA A 362 -5.39 5.86 3.05
CA ALA A 362 -6.34 6.85 2.55
C ALA A 362 -6.38 6.91 1.01
N LEU A 363 -5.22 6.81 0.35
CA LEU A 363 -5.13 6.74 -1.11
C LEU A 363 -5.76 5.44 -1.65
N CYS A 364 -5.57 4.32 -0.96
CA CYS A 364 -6.19 3.04 -1.30
C CYS A 364 -7.72 3.11 -1.20
N VAL A 365 -8.27 3.71 -0.14
CA VAL A 365 -9.73 3.93 -0.01
C VAL A 365 -10.26 4.81 -1.15
N VAL A 366 -9.63 5.95 -1.42
CA VAL A 366 -10.05 6.85 -2.52
C VAL A 366 -9.99 6.14 -3.87
N LYS A 367 -8.95 5.34 -4.12
CA LYS A 367 -8.83 4.50 -5.32
C LYS A 367 -10.02 3.54 -5.46
N ARG A 368 -10.41 2.84 -4.37
CA ARG A 368 -11.53 1.89 -4.39
C ARG A 368 -12.87 2.57 -4.63
N VAL A 369 -13.09 3.76 -4.05
CA VAL A 369 -14.29 4.56 -4.32
C VAL A 369 -14.37 4.96 -5.80
N LEU A 370 -13.25 5.36 -6.41
CA LEU A 370 -13.18 5.73 -7.82
C LEU A 370 -13.40 4.55 -8.78
N GLU A 371 -13.08 3.31 -8.36
CA GLU A 371 -13.30 2.09 -9.14
C GLU A 371 -14.75 1.60 -9.06
N SER A 372 -15.34 1.58 -7.85
CA SER A 372 -16.67 1.01 -7.61
C SER A 372 -17.82 1.98 -7.87
N LYS A 373 -17.59 3.30 -7.79
CA LYS A 373 -18.61 4.36 -7.88
C LYS A 373 -19.80 4.22 -6.91
N SER A 374 -19.60 3.47 -5.85
CA SER A 374 -20.62 3.17 -4.87
C SER A 374 -20.00 3.15 -3.48
N VAL A 375 -20.70 3.71 -2.50
CA VAL A 375 -20.23 3.82 -1.12
C VAL A 375 -21.30 3.34 -0.16
N VAL A 376 -20.86 2.87 1.00
CA VAL A 376 -21.72 2.43 2.10
C VAL A 376 -21.42 3.26 3.34
N PRO A 377 -22.41 3.50 4.22
CA PRO A 377 -22.18 4.25 5.46
C PRO A 377 -21.26 3.45 6.41
N GLY A 378 -20.20 4.10 6.91
CA GLY A 378 -19.26 3.51 7.85
C GLY A 378 -19.71 3.57 9.32
N GLY A 379 -18.76 3.43 10.25
CA GLY A 379 -18.99 3.69 11.68
C GLY A 379 -19.86 2.68 12.41
N GLY A 380 -19.95 1.43 11.92
CA GLY A 380 -20.79 0.39 12.53
C GLY A 380 -22.23 0.37 12.03
N ALA A 381 -22.61 1.28 11.13
CA ALA A 381 -23.99 1.38 10.63
C ALA A 381 -24.39 0.16 9.78
N VAL A 382 -23.49 -0.29 8.88
CA VAL A 382 -23.70 -1.48 8.05
C VAL A 382 -23.81 -2.72 8.92
N GLU A 383 -22.94 -2.87 9.92
CA GLU A 383 -22.93 -4.00 10.84
C GLU A 383 -24.19 -4.05 11.69
N ALA A 384 -24.70 -2.91 12.14
CA ALA A 384 -25.96 -2.82 12.88
C ALA A 384 -27.16 -3.21 12.01
N ALA A 385 -27.24 -2.69 10.78
CA ALA A 385 -28.32 -3.01 9.84
C ALA A 385 -28.30 -4.50 9.47
N LEU A 386 -27.12 -5.05 9.16
CA LEU A 386 -26.93 -6.46 8.86
C LEU A 386 -27.28 -7.36 10.04
N SER A 387 -26.92 -6.96 11.27
CA SER A 387 -27.26 -7.73 12.47
C SER A 387 -28.78 -7.90 12.63
N ILE A 388 -29.55 -6.83 12.41
CA ILE A 388 -31.03 -6.88 12.53
C ILE A 388 -31.63 -7.66 11.36
N TYR A 389 -31.14 -7.41 10.13
CA TYR A 389 -31.64 -8.06 8.92
C TYR A 389 -31.42 -9.58 8.97
N LEU A 390 -30.20 -10.02 9.26
CA LEU A 390 -29.86 -11.44 9.31
C LEU A 390 -30.59 -12.18 10.44
N GLU A 391 -30.90 -11.50 11.55
CA GLU A 391 -31.70 -12.07 12.64
C GLU A 391 -33.16 -12.32 12.20
N ASN A 392 -33.77 -11.34 11.53
CA ASN A 392 -35.12 -11.47 10.97
C ASN A 392 -35.17 -12.56 9.89
N TYR A 393 -34.15 -12.60 9.04
CA TYR A 393 -34.00 -13.60 8.00
C TYR A 393 -33.83 -15.01 8.58
N ALA A 394 -32.98 -15.19 9.59
CA ALA A 394 -32.85 -16.45 10.31
C ALA A 394 -34.18 -16.91 10.92
N THR A 395 -34.93 -15.98 11.54
CA THR A 395 -36.25 -16.29 12.12
C THR A 395 -37.27 -16.70 11.05
N SER A 396 -37.24 -16.06 9.88
CA SER A 396 -38.11 -16.39 8.75
C SER A 396 -37.87 -17.80 8.21
N MET A 397 -36.60 -18.22 8.12
CA MET A 397 -36.27 -19.59 7.71
C MET A 397 -36.79 -20.62 8.69
N VAL A 398 -36.60 -20.40 9.99
CA VAL A 398 -37.08 -21.32 11.04
C VAL A 398 -38.59 -21.49 10.96
N ARG A 399 -39.34 -20.42 10.64
CA ARG A 399 -40.81 -20.48 10.47
C ARG A 399 -41.26 -21.19 9.19
N SER A 400 -40.46 -21.14 8.12
CA SER A 400 -40.76 -21.77 6.83
C SER A 400 -40.43 -23.27 6.75
N ALA A 401 -39.77 -23.82 7.77
CA ALA A 401 -39.33 -25.20 7.81
C ALA A 401 -40.20 -26.21 8.62
N PRO A 402 -41.55 -26.14 8.75
CA PRO A 402 -42.27 -27.12 9.55
C PRO A 402 -42.20 -28.57 9.04
N ASP A 403 -42.18 -28.80 7.72
CA ASP A 403 -42.51 -30.16 7.20
C ASP A 403 -41.47 -30.86 6.33
N ARG A 404 -40.38 -30.20 5.89
CA ARG A 404 -39.34 -30.87 5.06
C ARG A 404 -38.08 -31.27 5.80
N TRP A 405 -37.78 -30.65 6.94
CA TRP A 405 -36.48 -30.80 7.62
C TRP A 405 -36.63 -31.42 9.02
N GLY A 406 -37.52 -32.40 9.16
CA GLY A 406 -37.75 -33.17 10.39
C GLY A 406 -36.58 -34.06 10.87
N ARG A 407 -35.35 -33.79 10.44
CA ARG A 407 -34.14 -34.49 10.92
C ARG A 407 -32.89 -33.62 11.14
N ASP A 408 -32.90 -32.35 10.72
CA ASP A 408 -31.75 -31.45 10.90
C ASP A 408 -32.06 -30.29 11.85
N TRP A 409 -32.19 -30.60 13.13
CA TRP A 409 -32.03 -29.62 14.22
C TRP A 409 -30.69 -28.86 14.10
N SER A 410 -29.70 -29.47 13.45
CA SER A 410 -28.36 -28.97 13.14
C SER A 410 -28.33 -27.74 12.23
N THR A 411 -29.23 -27.59 11.26
CA THR A 411 -29.28 -26.41 10.37
C THR A 411 -30.05 -25.25 10.98
N ALA A 412 -31.14 -25.52 11.72
CA ALA A 412 -31.84 -24.48 12.50
C ALA A 412 -30.95 -23.88 13.59
N ALA A 413 -30.10 -24.70 14.23
CA ALA A 413 -29.12 -24.25 15.22
C ALA A 413 -27.89 -23.58 14.58
N ALA A 414 -27.46 -24.00 13.38
CA ALA A 414 -26.43 -23.28 12.61
C ALA A 414 -26.91 -21.92 12.08
N LEU A 415 -28.22 -21.76 11.86
CA LEU A 415 -28.87 -20.50 11.51
C LEU A 415 -29.23 -19.64 12.72
N ALA A 416 -29.03 -20.13 13.95
CA ALA A 416 -29.06 -19.30 15.15
C ALA A 416 -27.77 -18.48 15.34
N ALA A 417 -26.75 -18.66 14.49
CA ALA A 417 -25.50 -17.93 14.56
C ALA A 417 -25.65 -16.38 14.41
N PRO A 418 -26.56 -15.82 13.60
CA PRO A 418 -26.89 -14.38 13.60
C PRO A 418 -27.63 -13.93 14.88
N VAL A 419 -28.48 -14.80 15.45
CA VAL A 419 -29.21 -14.54 16.71
C VAL A 419 -28.25 -14.56 17.90
N PHE A 420 -27.22 -15.42 17.86
CA PHE A 420 -26.15 -15.49 18.86
C PHE A 420 -25.16 -14.33 18.73
N MET A 421 -24.90 -13.90 17.49
CA MET A 421 -24.20 -12.65 17.19
C MET A 421 -24.80 -11.49 17.97
N ARG A 422 -26.13 -11.34 18.08
CA ARG A 422 -26.75 -10.25 18.90
C ARG A 422 -26.33 -10.25 20.38
N ARG A 423 -26.19 -11.41 21.03
CA ARG A 423 -25.82 -11.47 22.47
C ARG A 423 -24.38 -11.01 22.71
N ARG A 424 -23.47 -11.17 21.75
CA ARG A 424 -22.04 -10.81 21.87
C ARG A 424 -21.56 -9.64 21.03
N LEU A 425 -22.19 -9.37 19.89
CA LEU A 425 -22.13 -8.07 19.23
C LEU A 425 -22.62 -6.99 20.17
N SER A 426 -23.45 -7.24 21.19
CA SER A 426 -23.70 -6.21 22.20
C SER A 426 -22.43 -5.67 22.87
N SER A 427 -21.27 -6.36 22.82
CA SER A 427 -19.98 -5.86 23.30
C SER A 427 -19.15 -5.15 22.21
N VAL A 428 -19.23 -5.60 20.95
CA VAL A 428 -18.56 -4.98 19.79
C VAL A 428 -19.36 -3.78 19.26
N GLN A 429 -20.68 -3.92 19.13
CA GLN A 429 -21.65 -2.83 19.07
C GLN A 429 -21.60 -1.95 20.32
N ARG A 430 -21.45 -2.40 21.57
CA ARG A 430 -21.24 -1.40 22.66
C ARG A 430 -19.97 -0.58 22.45
N ALA A 431 -18.89 -1.17 21.93
CA ALA A 431 -17.68 -0.44 21.58
C ALA A 431 -17.89 0.52 20.40
N LEU A 432 -18.53 0.08 19.31
CA LEU A 432 -18.85 0.90 18.12
C LEU A 432 -19.96 1.95 18.38
N PHE A 433 -20.94 1.65 19.22
CA PHE A 433 -22.06 2.50 19.61
C PHE A 433 -21.63 3.52 20.67
N PHE A 434 -20.63 3.24 21.52
CA PHE A 434 -19.96 4.27 22.33
C PHE A 434 -19.17 5.26 21.47
N VAL A 435 -18.56 4.79 20.38
CA VAL A 435 -17.91 5.66 19.38
C VAL A 435 -18.96 6.53 18.68
N PHE A 436 -20.11 5.97 18.31
CA PHE A 436 -21.22 6.71 17.69
C PHE A 436 -21.86 7.75 18.63
N LEU A 437 -22.12 7.40 19.91
CA LEU A 437 -22.71 8.31 20.91
C LEU A 437 -21.78 9.46 21.33
N ARG A 438 -20.45 9.26 21.34
CA ARG A 438 -19.50 10.35 21.61
C ARG A 438 -19.28 11.27 20.42
N LEU A 439 -19.35 10.77 19.18
CA LEU A 439 -19.29 11.59 17.97
C LEU A 439 -20.52 12.49 17.82
N CYS A 440 -21.71 12.02 18.22
CA CYS A 440 -22.91 12.87 18.30
C CYS A 440 -22.90 13.87 19.47
N SER A 441 -21.94 13.81 20.40
CA SER A 441 -21.79 14.78 21.50
C SER A 441 -20.80 15.91 21.19
N SER A 442 -20.11 15.85 20.04
CA SER A 442 -19.10 16.85 19.62
C SER A 442 -19.40 17.45 18.23
N TYR A 443 -20.63 17.32 17.74
CA TYR A 443 -21.16 18.09 16.62
C TYR A 443 -22.35 18.93 17.08
#